data_AF-A0AAE2Y0H3-F1
#
_entry.id   AF-A0AAE2Y0H3-F1
#
_cell.length_a   1.000
_cell.length_b   1.000
_cell.length_c   1.000
_cell.angle_alpha   90.00
_cell.angle_beta   90.00
_cell.angle_gamma   90.00
#
_symmetry.space_group_name_H-M   'P 1'
#
loop_
_entity.id
_entity.type
_entity.pdbx_description
1 polymer ?
#
loop_
_entity_poly.entity_id
_entity_poly.type
_entity_poly.pdbx_seq_one_letter_code
_entity_poly.pdbx_strand_id
1 'polypeptide(L)'
;MANFDRVALVGLPCHIEGVRRLAERYREFREQIAYLIGIPCGNIFSRDLFTRQAVEKGIDIEEIVAVDFDNAVFKEETPINNLGMYIVTRDGRRHPLSLNEFKAAMAKECIGCKDFSAEHSDLSVATLGAPTGWSTVFIRTGRGKEIIEDMVTKGLLAKRQFVYEKVKDKAKLVVQAEMVWLKSQPKTWMSIVTQALIKRARIYY
;
A
#
# COMPACT_ATOMS: atom_id res chain seq x y z
N MET A 1 22.56 -9.82 20.06
CA MET A 1 21.47 -9.11 19.37
C MET A 1 22.06 -7.84 18.78
N ALA A 2 21.76 -7.50 17.53
CA ALA A 2 22.23 -6.24 16.95
C ALA A 2 21.63 -5.06 17.74
N ASN A 3 22.49 -4.18 18.26
CA ASN A 3 22.07 -2.98 18.97
C ASN A 3 22.02 -1.83 17.98
N PHE A 4 20.84 -1.53 17.47
CA PHE A 4 20.65 -0.43 16.52
C PHE A 4 20.19 0.83 17.27
N ASP A 5 20.95 1.90 17.16
CA ASP A 5 20.59 3.18 17.79
C ASP A 5 19.51 3.94 17.01
N ARG A 6 19.39 3.66 15.70
CA ARG A 6 18.36 4.23 14.81
C ARG A 6 17.95 3.22 13.75
N VAL A 7 16.66 2.94 13.69
CA VAL A 7 16.06 1.95 12.78
C VAL A 7 15.00 2.62 11.91
N ALA A 8 15.02 2.33 10.62
CA ALA A 8 13.90 2.56 9.73
C ALA A 8 13.12 1.25 9.57
N LEU A 9 11.80 1.30 9.74
CA LEU A 9 10.92 0.14 9.61
C LEU A 9 10.05 0.33 8.37
N VAL A 10 10.12 -0.64 7.46
CA VAL A 10 9.31 -0.69 6.25
C VAL A 10 8.29 -1.81 6.40
N GLY A 11 7.00 -1.53 6.20
CA GLY A 11 5.99 -2.54 6.40
C GLY A 11 4.59 -2.19 5.88
N LEU A 12 3.73 -3.20 5.93
CA LEU A 12 2.31 -3.10 5.59
C LEU A 12 1.57 -2.26 6.66
N PRO A 13 0.34 -1.79 6.40
CA PRO A 13 -0.42 -0.97 7.34
C PRO A 13 -0.52 -1.58 8.74
N CYS A 14 -0.84 -2.87 8.82
CA CYS A 14 -0.92 -3.62 10.09
C CYS A 14 0.43 -3.74 10.82
N HIS A 15 1.55 -3.82 10.10
CA HIS A 15 2.89 -3.82 10.71
C HIS A 15 3.19 -2.44 11.32
N ILE A 16 2.90 -1.36 10.57
CA ILE A 16 3.12 0.01 11.04
C ILE A 16 2.26 0.29 12.28
N GLU A 17 1.00 -0.13 12.28
CA GLU A 17 0.15 0.03 13.45
C GLU A 17 0.64 -0.77 14.66
N GLY A 18 1.08 -2.02 14.44
CA GLY A 18 1.70 -2.83 15.50
C GLY A 18 2.92 -2.13 16.12
N VAL A 19 3.78 -1.56 15.28
CA VAL A 19 4.94 -0.78 15.72
C VAL A 19 4.52 0.46 16.52
N ARG A 20 3.50 1.20 16.07
CA ARG A 20 3.00 2.38 16.80
C ARG A 20 2.47 2.01 18.19
N ARG A 21 1.68 0.93 18.29
CA ARG A 21 1.17 0.43 19.58
C ARG A 21 2.29 -0.01 20.52
N LEU A 22 3.34 -0.65 20.00
CA LEU A 22 4.52 -0.99 20.80
C LEU A 22 5.27 0.28 21.25
N ALA A 23 5.42 1.26 20.37
CA ALA A 23 6.08 2.52 20.66
C ALA A 23 5.32 3.39 21.70
N GLU A 24 4.00 3.22 21.84
CA GLU A 24 3.22 3.84 22.92
C GLU A 24 3.57 3.25 24.30
N ARG A 25 3.98 1.98 24.35
CA ARG A 25 4.25 1.26 25.59
C ARG A 25 5.73 1.25 25.99
N TYR A 26 6.64 1.24 25.01
CA TYR A 26 8.06 1.06 25.23
C TYR A 26 8.85 2.25 24.68
N ARG A 27 9.34 3.09 25.61
CA ARG A 27 10.01 4.35 25.27
C ARG A 27 11.31 4.11 24.51
N GLU A 28 12.11 3.15 24.95
CA GLU A 28 13.40 2.80 24.37
C GLU A 28 13.23 2.35 22.92
N PHE A 29 12.21 1.51 22.66
CA PHE A 29 11.84 1.09 21.31
C PHE A 29 11.40 2.28 20.44
N ARG A 30 10.56 3.16 20.98
CA ARG A 30 10.11 4.37 20.28
C ARG A 30 11.28 5.30 19.91
N GLU A 31 12.24 5.48 20.80
CA GLU A 31 13.39 6.35 20.60
C GLU A 31 14.37 5.81 19.54
N GLN A 32 14.40 4.49 19.33
CA GLN A 32 15.17 3.87 18.25
C GLN A 32 14.52 4.01 16.87
N ILE A 33 13.21 4.31 16.76
CA ILE A 33 12.52 4.42 15.47
C ILE A 33 12.80 5.77 14.82
N ALA A 34 13.69 5.77 13.83
CA ALA A 34 13.98 6.93 13.01
C ALA A 34 12.84 7.23 12.03
N TYR A 35 12.41 6.21 11.29
CA TYR A 35 11.38 6.33 10.25
C TYR A 35 10.45 5.12 10.19
N LEU A 36 9.17 5.39 9.94
CA LEU A 36 8.17 4.39 9.58
C LEU A 36 7.73 4.61 8.13
N ILE A 37 8.04 3.65 7.26
CA ILE A 37 7.74 3.70 5.83
C ILE A 37 6.67 2.66 5.51
N GLY A 38 5.48 3.14 5.13
CA GLY A 38 4.36 2.29 4.81
C GLY A 38 4.36 1.80 3.35
N ILE A 39 3.99 0.54 3.15
CA ILE A 39 3.64 -0.01 1.84
C ILE A 39 2.12 -0.20 1.84
N PRO A 40 1.35 0.49 1.00
CA PRO A 40 -0.08 0.28 0.92
C PRO A 40 -0.44 -1.16 0.59
N CYS A 41 -1.50 -1.67 1.21
CA CYS A 41 -1.83 -3.09 1.16
C CYS A 41 -3.34 -3.30 1.11
N GLY A 42 -3.79 -4.10 0.14
CA GLY A 42 -5.17 -4.60 0.11
C GLY A 42 -5.33 -5.86 0.95
N ASN A 43 -4.55 -6.89 0.65
CA ASN A 43 -4.67 -8.23 1.24
C ASN A 43 -3.32 -8.95 1.26
N ILE A 44 -3.19 -9.91 2.18
CA ILE A 44 -2.07 -10.86 2.24
C ILE A 44 -2.63 -12.24 1.94
N PHE A 45 -1.86 -13.06 1.23
CA PHE A 45 -2.24 -14.43 0.89
C PHE A 45 -1.32 -15.43 1.59
N SER A 46 -1.90 -16.53 2.07
CA SER A 46 -1.15 -17.71 2.49
C SER A 46 -0.39 -18.24 1.31
N ARG A 47 0.93 -18.41 1.47
CA ARG A 47 1.80 -18.96 0.42
C ARG A 47 1.26 -20.29 -0.09
N ASP A 48 1.00 -21.24 0.80
CA ASP A 48 0.63 -22.60 0.40
C ASP A 48 -0.71 -22.64 -0.34
N LEU A 49 -1.70 -21.91 0.16
CA LEU A 49 -3.02 -21.84 -0.48
C LEU A 49 -2.95 -21.09 -1.80
N PHE A 50 -2.18 -20.00 -1.86
CA PHE A 50 -1.98 -19.23 -3.08
C PHE A 50 -1.31 -20.07 -4.16
N THR A 51 -0.21 -20.75 -3.81
CA THR A 51 0.53 -21.67 -4.67
C THR A 51 -0.39 -22.78 -5.18
N ARG A 52 -1.16 -23.40 -4.29
CA ARG A 52 -2.11 -24.44 -4.69
C ARG A 52 -3.16 -23.92 -5.68
N GLN A 53 -3.79 -22.79 -5.40
CA GLN A 53 -4.80 -22.20 -6.29
C GLN A 53 -4.22 -21.75 -7.63
N ALA A 54 -2.96 -21.29 -7.66
CA ALA A 54 -2.26 -20.96 -8.89
C ALA A 54 -1.99 -22.21 -9.75
N VAL A 55 -1.53 -23.32 -9.14
CA VAL A 55 -1.35 -24.61 -9.83
C VAL A 55 -2.68 -25.17 -10.35
N GLU A 56 -3.76 -25.11 -9.56
CA GLU A 56 -5.11 -25.52 -9.99
C GLU A 56 -5.61 -24.72 -11.21
N LYS A 57 -5.06 -23.52 -11.43
CA LYS A 57 -5.33 -22.66 -12.60
C LYS A 57 -4.35 -22.86 -13.75
N GLY A 58 -3.44 -23.84 -13.66
CA GLY A 58 -2.43 -24.11 -14.68
C GLY A 58 -1.29 -23.10 -14.73
N ILE A 59 -1.07 -22.36 -13.64
CA ILE A 59 0.08 -21.46 -13.50
C ILE A 59 1.23 -22.25 -12.87
N ASP A 60 2.35 -22.33 -13.58
CA ASP A 60 3.58 -22.89 -13.04
C ASP A 60 4.21 -21.89 -12.07
N ILE A 61 4.42 -22.32 -10.84
CA ILE A 61 4.91 -21.50 -9.73
C ILE A 61 6.36 -21.11 -9.95
N GLU A 62 7.16 -21.98 -10.56
CA GLU A 62 8.58 -21.74 -10.85
C GLU A 62 8.77 -20.69 -11.96
N GLU A 63 7.71 -20.43 -12.72
CA GLU A 63 7.67 -19.39 -13.73
C GLU A 63 7.17 -18.05 -13.18
N ILE A 64 6.61 -17.98 -11.97
CA ILE A 64 6.15 -16.71 -11.38
C ILE A 64 7.36 -15.83 -11.03
N VAL A 65 7.42 -14.65 -11.63
CA VAL A 65 8.49 -13.66 -11.37
C VAL A 65 8.01 -12.45 -10.58
N ALA A 66 6.72 -12.14 -10.63
CA ALA A 66 6.14 -11.03 -9.87
C ALA A 66 4.64 -11.20 -9.64
N VAL A 67 4.14 -10.51 -8.62
CA VAL A 67 2.75 -10.09 -8.52
C VAL A 67 2.74 -8.59 -8.69
N ASP A 68 1.99 -8.09 -9.67
CA ASP A 68 2.00 -6.69 -10.07
C ASP A 68 0.59 -6.10 -10.16
N PHE A 69 0.49 -4.78 -10.18
CA PHE A 69 -0.75 -4.02 -10.27
C PHE A 69 -0.83 -3.25 -11.59
N ASP A 70 -1.93 -3.40 -12.30
CA ASP A 70 -2.21 -2.61 -13.48
C ASP A 70 -3.07 -1.38 -13.16
N ASN A 71 -2.42 -0.21 -13.16
CA ASN A 71 -3.10 1.08 -13.03
C ASN A 71 -4.12 1.35 -14.16
N ALA A 72 -4.07 0.65 -15.29
CA ALA A 72 -5.06 0.78 -16.37
C ALA A 72 -6.33 -0.07 -16.13
N VAL A 73 -6.26 -1.07 -15.26
CA VAL A 73 -7.37 -2.00 -14.95
C VAL A 73 -8.17 -1.49 -13.76
N PHE A 74 -7.52 -0.77 -12.85
CA PHE A 74 -8.21 -0.03 -11.79
C PHE A 74 -8.91 1.20 -12.40
N LYS A 75 -10.24 1.12 -12.55
CA LYS A 75 -11.14 2.21 -12.95
C LYS A 75 -12.01 2.57 -11.75
N GLU A 76 -12.62 3.75 -11.79
CA GLU A 76 -13.52 4.23 -10.72
C GLU A 76 -14.69 3.27 -10.45
N GLU A 77 -15.08 2.50 -11.47
CA GLU A 77 -16.14 1.49 -11.44
C GLU A 77 -15.64 0.08 -11.09
N THR A 78 -14.31 -0.14 -11.04
CA THR A 78 -13.76 -1.47 -10.85
C THR A 78 -14.11 -1.95 -9.44
N PRO A 79 -14.86 -3.06 -9.29
CA PRO A 79 -15.25 -3.56 -7.98
C PRO A 79 -14.01 -3.97 -7.20
N ILE A 80 -14.05 -3.84 -5.87
CA ILE A 80 -12.88 -4.01 -5.01
C ILE A 80 -12.23 -5.39 -5.12
N ASN A 81 -13.00 -6.38 -5.56
CA ASN A 81 -12.53 -7.73 -5.81
C ASN A 81 -11.60 -7.85 -7.02
N ASN A 82 -11.41 -6.78 -7.80
CA ASN A 82 -10.49 -6.71 -8.92
C ASN A 82 -9.62 -5.45 -8.78
N LEU A 83 -8.63 -5.47 -7.90
CA LEU A 83 -7.68 -4.36 -7.75
C LEU A 83 -6.69 -4.23 -8.94
N GLY A 84 -6.96 -4.90 -10.07
CA GLY A 84 -6.06 -4.95 -11.21
C GLY A 84 -4.76 -5.71 -10.91
N MET A 85 -4.79 -6.69 -9.99
CA MET A 85 -3.62 -7.51 -9.67
C MET A 85 -3.42 -8.59 -10.72
N TYR A 86 -2.15 -8.89 -11.02
CA TYR A 86 -1.75 -9.93 -11.95
C TYR A 86 -0.56 -10.72 -11.41
N ILE A 87 -0.58 -12.02 -11.65
CA ILE A 87 0.62 -12.87 -11.57
C ILE A 87 1.34 -12.73 -12.91
N VAL A 88 2.62 -12.37 -12.86
CA VAL A 88 3.47 -12.24 -14.04
C VAL A 88 4.41 -13.43 -14.08
N THR A 89 4.40 -14.16 -15.20
CA THR A 89 5.32 -15.27 -15.46
C THR A 89 6.55 -14.82 -16.25
N ARG A 90 7.61 -15.62 -16.23
CA ARG A 90 8.92 -15.32 -16.85
C ARG A 90 8.82 -15.03 -18.34
N ASP A 91 7.85 -15.65 -19.03
CA ASP A 91 7.56 -15.41 -20.45
C ASP A 91 6.70 -14.16 -20.72
N GLY A 92 6.41 -13.38 -19.69
CA GLY A 92 5.67 -12.12 -19.77
C GLY A 92 4.15 -12.27 -19.78
N ARG A 93 3.60 -13.50 -19.66
CA ARG A 93 2.15 -13.67 -19.50
C ARG A 93 1.68 -13.07 -18.18
N ARG A 94 0.47 -12.49 -18.22
CA ARG A 94 -0.18 -11.85 -17.08
C ARG A 94 -1.48 -12.57 -16.78
N HIS A 95 -1.53 -13.25 -15.63
CA HIS A 95 -2.70 -13.98 -15.18
C HIS A 95 -3.47 -13.12 -14.18
N PRO A 96 -4.75 -12.81 -14.41
CA PRO A 96 -5.55 -12.04 -13.47
C PRO A 96 -5.55 -12.68 -12.08
N LEU A 97 -5.33 -11.86 -11.05
CA LEU A 97 -5.43 -12.24 -9.65
C LEU A 97 -6.65 -11.52 -9.08
N SER A 98 -7.83 -12.15 -9.20
CA SER A 98 -9.06 -11.62 -8.61
C SER A 98 -9.24 -12.12 -7.18
N LEU A 99 -9.75 -11.26 -6.29
CA LEU A 99 -10.06 -11.66 -4.91
C LEU A 99 -11.16 -12.71 -4.82
N ASN A 100 -12.03 -12.82 -5.83
CA ASN A 100 -13.06 -13.86 -5.87
C ASN A 100 -12.43 -15.26 -6.04
N GLU A 101 -11.42 -15.36 -6.91
CA GLU A 101 -10.76 -16.64 -7.19
C GLU A 101 -9.78 -17.03 -6.09
N PHE A 102 -9.06 -16.05 -5.54
CA PHE A 102 -8.04 -16.27 -4.51
C PHE A 102 -8.55 -16.02 -3.08
N LYS A 103 -9.87 -15.94 -2.90
CA LYS A 103 -10.50 -15.65 -1.59
C LYS A 103 -10.08 -16.63 -0.51
N ALA A 104 -9.95 -17.91 -0.87
CA ALA A 104 -9.58 -18.96 0.07
C ALA A 104 -8.13 -18.84 0.56
N ALA A 105 -7.22 -18.33 -0.28
CA ALA A 105 -5.85 -18.06 0.09
C ALA A 105 -5.67 -16.76 0.90
N MET A 106 -6.65 -15.86 0.87
CA MET A 106 -6.59 -14.59 1.60
C MET A 106 -6.57 -14.82 3.12
N ALA A 107 -5.65 -14.15 3.80
CA ALA A 107 -5.58 -14.14 5.26
C ALA A 107 -6.89 -13.60 5.86
N LYS A 108 -7.48 -14.33 6.81
CA LYS A 108 -8.78 -13.96 7.42
C LYS A 108 -8.68 -12.66 8.20
N GLU A 109 -7.50 -12.36 8.73
CA GLU A 109 -7.16 -11.16 9.47
C GLU A 109 -7.33 -9.90 8.62
N CYS A 110 -7.15 -9.99 7.29
CA CYS A 110 -7.34 -8.87 6.37
C CYS A 110 -8.80 -8.42 6.28
N ILE A 111 -9.77 -9.29 6.58
CA ILE A 111 -11.22 -8.96 6.51
C ILE A 111 -11.57 -7.80 7.43
N GLY A 112 -10.95 -7.75 8.62
CA GLY A 112 -11.18 -6.70 9.62
C GLY A 112 -10.23 -5.51 9.50
N CYS A 113 -9.29 -5.51 8.54
CA CYS A 113 -8.33 -4.43 8.38
C CYS A 113 -9.05 -3.14 7.98
N LYS A 114 -8.63 -2.00 8.54
CA LYS A 114 -9.19 -0.66 8.23
C LYS A 114 -8.17 0.40 7.79
N ASP A 115 -6.92 -0.01 7.54
CA ASP A 115 -5.92 0.82 6.90
C ASP A 115 -5.41 0.18 5.60
N PHE A 116 -5.57 0.89 4.47
CA PHE A 116 -5.01 0.53 3.17
C PHE A 116 -3.70 1.28 2.90
N SER A 117 -3.65 2.58 3.20
CA SER A 117 -2.59 3.50 2.75
C SER A 117 -1.42 3.61 3.73
N ALA A 118 -1.41 2.78 4.78
CA ALA A 118 -0.49 2.83 5.91
C ALA A 118 -0.56 4.20 6.59
N GLU A 119 -1.74 4.58 7.06
CA GLU A 119 -2.04 5.92 7.56
C GLU A 119 -1.23 6.35 8.78
N HIS A 120 -0.70 5.38 9.52
CA HIS A 120 0.12 5.61 10.71
C HIS A 120 1.63 5.71 10.44
N SER A 121 2.05 5.66 9.17
CA SER A 121 3.46 5.82 8.76
C SER A 121 3.93 7.28 8.79
N ASP A 122 5.24 7.53 8.73
CA ASP A 122 5.79 8.87 8.48
C ASP A 122 5.61 9.26 7.01
N LEU A 123 5.82 8.28 6.12
CA LEU A 123 5.48 8.33 4.70
C LEU A 123 5.07 6.95 4.21
N SER A 124 4.24 6.88 3.18
CA SER A 124 3.98 5.62 2.47
C SER A 124 4.22 5.74 0.97
N VAL A 125 4.70 4.66 0.36
CA VAL A 125 5.10 4.61 -1.05
C VAL A 125 4.24 3.57 -1.77
N ALA A 126 3.49 4.00 -2.78
CA ALA A 126 2.52 3.20 -3.50
C ALA A 126 2.81 3.20 -5.00
N THR A 127 2.66 2.07 -5.68
CA THR A 127 2.65 2.02 -7.15
C THR A 127 1.31 2.46 -7.72
N LEU A 128 0.23 2.25 -6.95
CA LEU A 128 -1.12 2.58 -7.38
C LEU A 128 -1.23 4.09 -7.66
N GLY A 129 -1.91 4.45 -8.75
CA GLY A 129 -2.15 5.83 -9.17
C GLY A 129 -0.95 6.52 -9.87
N ALA A 130 0.24 5.94 -9.81
CA ALA A 130 1.44 6.49 -10.43
C ALA A 130 1.58 6.12 -11.92
N PRO A 131 2.16 7.02 -12.74
CA PRO A 131 2.67 6.63 -14.05
C PRO A 131 3.70 5.50 -13.92
N THR A 132 3.84 4.68 -14.96
CA THR A 132 4.88 3.65 -15.02
C THR A 132 6.26 4.27 -14.75
N GLY A 133 7.04 3.63 -13.88
CA GLY A 133 8.36 4.12 -13.46
C GLY A 133 8.32 5.19 -12.35
N TRP A 134 7.14 5.52 -11.82
CA TRP A 134 6.95 6.42 -10.69
C TRP A 134 6.22 5.72 -9.55
N SER A 135 6.33 6.28 -8.35
CA SER A 135 5.58 5.85 -7.17
C SER A 135 4.86 7.04 -6.56
N THR A 136 3.62 6.84 -6.11
CA THR A 136 2.91 7.78 -5.26
C THR A 136 3.51 7.78 -3.86
N VAL A 137 3.88 8.94 -3.33
CA VAL A 137 4.37 9.11 -1.96
C VAL A 137 3.36 9.94 -1.15
N PHE A 138 2.83 9.34 -0.09
CA PHE A 138 2.02 10.03 0.91
C PHE A 138 2.93 10.48 2.04
N ILE A 139 2.99 11.78 2.30
CA ILE A 139 3.78 12.34 3.38
C ILE A 139 2.85 12.71 4.54
N ARG A 140 3.13 12.19 5.73
CA ARG A 140 2.22 12.29 6.89
C ARG A 140 2.81 13.03 8.08
N THR A 141 4.13 12.96 8.27
CA THR A 141 4.81 13.61 9.40
C THR A 141 5.88 14.62 8.94
N GLY A 142 6.29 15.51 9.85
CA GLY A 142 7.35 16.49 9.59
C GLY A 142 8.66 15.83 9.14
N ARG A 143 9.11 14.79 9.87
CA ARG A 143 10.30 14.00 9.49
C ARG A 143 10.16 13.31 8.12
N GLY A 144 8.97 12.82 7.79
CA GLY A 144 8.70 12.22 6.47
C GLY A 144 8.80 13.25 5.34
N LYS A 145 8.39 14.49 5.60
CA LYS A 145 8.54 15.60 4.67
C LYS A 145 10.01 15.99 4.49
N GLU A 146 10.73 16.16 5.59
CA GLU A 146 12.13 16.56 5.60
C GLU A 146 13.00 15.59 4.80
N ILE A 147 12.84 14.28 4.99
CA ILE A 147 13.66 13.31 4.26
C ILE A 147 13.38 13.30 2.76
N ILE A 148 12.12 13.45 2.33
CA ILE A 148 11.80 13.55 0.91
C ILE A 148 12.38 14.83 0.30
N GLU A 149 12.28 15.96 0.99
CA GLU A 149 12.84 17.24 0.51
C GLU A 149 14.37 17.22 0.44
N ASP A 150 15.03 16.61 1.42
CA ASP A 150 16.48 16.40 1.42
C ASP A 150 16.93 15.50 0.26
N MET A 151 16.24 14.37 0.03
CA MET A 151 16.52 13.47 -1.08
C MET A 151 16.34 14.15 -2.45
N VAL A 152 15.32 14.98 -2.60
CA VAL A 152 15.10 15.77 -3.83
C VAL A 152 16.21 16.80 -4.02
N THR A 153 16.59 17.51 -2.96
CA THR A 153 17.67 18.51 -2.99
C THR A 153 19.01 17.88 -3.37
N LYS A 154 19.27 16.66 -2.90
CA LYS A 154 20.46 15.88 -3.24
C LYS A 154 20.40 15.22 -4.62
N GLY A 155 19.30 15.36 -5.37
CA GLY A 155 19.12 14.74 -6.67
C GLY A 155 18.92 13.23 -6.63
N LEU A 156 18.61 12.66 -5.46
CA LEU A 156 18.34 11.22 -5.28
C LEU A 156 16.92 10.84 -5.71
N LEU A 157 15.98 11.79 -5.68
CA LEU A 157 14.61 11.62 -6.16
C LEU A 157 14.25 12.76 -7.10
N ALA A 158 13.62 12.41 -8.22
CA ALA A 158 12.85 13.37 -8.99
C ALA A 158 11.47 13.52 -8.33
N LYS A 159 10.95 14.75 -8.25
CA LYS A 159 9.65 15.04 -7.65
C LYS A 159 8.73 15.75 -8.65
N ARG A 160 7.50 15.26 -8.78
CA ARG A 160 6.40 15.94 -9.47
C ARG A 160 5.26 16.17 -8.49
N GLN A 161 5.04 17.43 -8.13
CA GLN A 161 3.97 17.82 -7.21
C GLN A 161 2.66 18.01 -7.96
N PHE A 162 1.57 17.43 -7.44
CA PHE A 162 0.22 17.75 -7.88
C PHE A 162 -0.72 17.99 -6.70
N VAL A 163 -1.72 18.85 -6.89
CA VAL A 163 -2.80 19.09 -5.92
C VAL A 163 -3.98 18.20 -6.30
N TYR A 164 -4.47 17.41 -5.34
CA TYR A 164 -5.54 16.42 -5.51
C TYR A 164 -6.75 16.93 -6.33
N GLU A 165 -7.19 18.16 -6.09
CA GLU A 165 -8.33 18.80 -6.80
C GLU A 165 -8.09 19.04 -8.30
N LYS A 166 -6.83 19.04 -8.77
CA LYS A 166 -6.46 19.33 -10.16
C LYS A 166 -6.01 18.10 -10.96
N VAL A 167 -5.94 16.92 -10.35
CA VAL A 167 -5.57 15.68 -11.08
C VAL A 167 -6.83 15.05 -11.64
N LYS A 168 -6.94 15.05 -12.98
CA LYS A 168 -8.18 14.63 -13.63
C LYS A 168 -8.50 13.14 -13.42
N ASP A 169 -7.52 12.21 -13.50
CA ASP A 169 -7.91 10.79 -13.61
C ASP A 169 -7.10 9.76 -12.77
N LYS A 170 -5.76 9.82 -12.65
CA LYS A 170 -4.97 8.70 -12.06
C LYS A 170 -4.62 8.81 -10.57
N ALA A 171 -4.32 9.99 -10.04
CA ALA A 171 -4.02 10.15 -8.60
C ALA A 171 -5.28 10.00 -7.72
N LYS A 172 -6.48 10.16 -8.30
CA LYS A 172 -7.74 9.82 -7.65
C LYS A 172 -7.80 8.33 -7.31
N LEU A 173 -7.09 7.46 -8.03
CA LEU A 173 -7.19 6.01 -7.88
C LEU A 173 -6.67 5.50 -6.52
N VAL A 174 -5.71 6.14 -5.88
CA VAL A 174 -5.25 5.69 -4.55
C VAL A 174 -6.23 6.09 -3.46
N VAL A 175 -6.72 7.33 -3.52
CA VAL A 175 -7.78 7.82 -2.64
C VAL A 175 -9.09 7.08 -2.90
N GLN A 176 -9.38 6.73 -4.15
CA GLN A 176 -10.53 5.93 -4.55
C GLN A 176 -10.33 4.48 -4.13
N ALA A 177 -9.16 3.86 -4.26
CA ALA A 177 -8.91 2.53 -3.74
C ALA A 177 -9.07 2.51 -2.22
N GLU A 178 -8.56 3.52 -1.53
CA GLU A 178 -8.78 3.69 -0.10
C GLU A 178 -10.26 3.94 0.22
N MET A 179 -11.00 4.75 -0.54
CA MET A 179 -12.44 4.99 -0.36
C MET A 179 -13.31 3.79 -0.74
N VAL A 180 -12.99 3.05 -1.80
CA VAL A 180 -13.64 1.81 -2.25
C VAL A 180 -13.40 0.75 -1.19
N TRP A 181 -12.19 0.70 -0.66
CA TRP A 181 -11.81 -0.17 0.44
C TRP A 181 -12.55 0.17 1.73
N LEU A 182 -12.59 1.44 2.13
CA LEU A 182 -13.42 1.90 3.26
C LEU A 182 -14.93 1.66 3.03
N LYS A 183 -15.42 1.70 1.79
CA LYS A 183 -16.82 1.39 1.44
C LYS A 183 -17.12 -0.11 1.46
N SER A 184 -16.12 -0.96 1.23
CA SER A 184 -16.24 -2.42 1.33
C SER A 184 -16.25 -2.91 2.79
N GLN A 185 -15.75 -2.08 3.71
CA GLN A 185 -15.81 -2.30 5.14
C GLN A 185 -17.19 -1.92 5.72
N PRO A 186 -17.61 -2.49 6.85
CA PRO A 186 -18.84 -2.08 7.51
C PRO A 186 -18.82 -0.59 7.89
N LYS A 187 -19.81 0.16 7.39
CA LYS A 187 -20.50 1.31 8.01
C LYS A 187 -20.03 1.79 9.40
N THR A 188 -18.86 2.41 9.60
CA THR A 188 -18.44 2.87 10.95
C THR A 188 -17.96 4.33 10.98
N TRP A 189 -18.07 5.01 12.12
CA TRP A 189 -17.68 6.43 12.29
C TRP A 189 -16.22 6.73 11.86
N MET A 190 -15.30 5.78 12.07
CA MET A 190 -13.91 5.87 11.58
C MET A 190 -13.81 6.01 10.06
N SER A 191 -14.68 5.34 9.28
CA SER A 191 -14.62 5.45 7.81
C SER A 191 -14.96 6.86 7.30
N ILE A 192 -15.68 7.66 8.09
CA ILE A 192 -16.02 9.05 7.77
C ILE A 192 -14.83 9.98 8.05
N VAL A 193 -14.10 9.73 9.15
CA VAL A 193 -12.92 10.52 9.56
C VAL A 193 -11.75 10.28 8.59
N THR A 194 -11.49 9.02 8.22
CA THR A 194 -10.42 8.69 7.25
C THR A 194 -10.67 9.34 5.88
N GLN A 195 -11.91 9.37 5.38
CA GLN A 195 -12.25 10.08 4.15
C GLN A 195 -11.95 11.59 4.20
N ALA A 196 -12.10 12.22 5.37
CA ALA A 196 -11.78 13.63 5.57
C ALA A 196 -10.27 13.89 5.64
N LEU A 197 -9.49 12.95 6.17
CA LEU A 197 -8.03 13.03 6.28
C LEU A 197 -7.33 12.85 4.93
N ILE A 198 -7.83 11.94 4.09
CA ILE A 198 -7.28 11.71 2.75
C ILE A 198 -7.41 12.96 1.86
N LYS A 199 -8.52 13.69 1.96
CA LYS A 199 -8.71 14.97 1.24
C LYS A 199 -7.69 16.05 1.64
N ARG A 200 -7.01 15.89 2.78
CA ARG A 200 -6.01 16.84 3.30
C ARG A 200 -4.56 16.36 3.08
N ALA A 201 -4.35 15.11 2.64
CA ALA A 201 -3.02 14.57 2.40
C ALA A 201 -2.38 15.22 1.18
N ARG A 202 -1.11 15.64 1.31
CA ARG A 202 -0.30 16.07 0.17
C ARG A 202 0.29 14.83 -0.49
N ILE A 203 -0.08 14.61 -1.74
CA ILE A 203 0.34 13.46 -2.55
C ILE A 203 1.45 13.94 -3.49
N TYR A 204 2.55 13.20 -3.52
CA TYR A 204 3.69 13.46 -4.39
C TYR A 204 3.94 12.25 -5.29
N TYR A 205 4.56 12.47 -6.45
CA TYR A 205 5.27 11.41 -7.19
C TYR A 205 6.75 11.74 -7.21
#